data_AF-A0A8H4Q1G7-F1
#
_entry.id   AF-A0A8H4Q1G7-F1
#
_cell.length_a   1.000
_cell.length_b   1.000
_cell.length_c   1.000
_cell.angle_alpha   90.00
_cell.angle_beta   90.00
_cell.angle_gamma   90.00
#
_symmetry.space_group_name_H-M   'P 1'
#
loop_
_entity.id
_entity.type
_entity.pdbx_description
1 polymer ?
#
loop_
_entity_poly.entity_id
_entity_poly.type
_entity_poly.pdbx_seq_one_letter_code
_entity_poly.pdbx_strand_id
1 'polypeptide(L)'
;MAHAAVSLPTISVAGRTSNVQVSVDGSLLLRLPEGSSSLTTSHDLMELITARHVWICRTGACHVSITVSLNGEPFALVDETPLAEWVGGCEIWQRLGLRLQYCGVERSGDMNEMIFSLQHPDLSSGLVAPKGVASADFRAWLCRIDVCFEDSSHASKSRSNKGSSSRRKQKRCSSPSPMVGGHKRLKAGHVSPPSSLPEDDGLYRCLAPTDRQAVDDFVLSMGFGPEKLQQGRGAMRLTMSADARDAVQVAIKTVVCGQRQSSKGVAIVKSDPSHCLTSLAPAVFHIPYLKAS
;
A
#
# COMPACT_ATOMS: atom_id res chain seq x y z
N MET A 1 -1.24 29.12 20.31
CA MET A 1 -1.34 28.43 19.00
C MET A 1 -2.12 27.13 19.19
N ALA A 2 -2.85 26.67 18.18
CA ALA A 2 -3.62 25.42 18.26
C ALA A 2 -2.93 24.29 17.48
N HIS A 3 -3.16 23.04 17.87
CA HIS A 3 -2.82 21.87 17.05
C HIS A 3 -4.07 21.41 16.28
N ALA A 4 -3.91 21.04 15.01
CA ALA A 4 -4.98 20.53 14.15
C ALA A 4 -4.51 19.26 13.41
N ALA A 5 -5.39 18.27 13.29
CA ALA A 5 -5.18 17.06 12.52
C ALA A 5 -6.09 17.12 11.29
N VAL A 6 -5.49 17.33 10.11
CA VAL A 6 -6.21 17.60 8.86
C VAL A 6 -6.30 16.32 8.04
N SER A 7 -7.48 15.76 7.91
CA SER A 7 -7.70 14.47 7.24
C SER A 7 -7.49 14.58 5.72
N LEU A 8 -6.70 13.67 5.15
CA LEU A 8 -6.42 13.58 3.72
C LEU A 8 -7.40 12.59 3.04
N PRO A 9 -7.70 12.74 1.73
CA PRO A 9 -8.63 11.84 1.05
C PRO A 9 -7.99 10.46 0.83
N THR A 10 -8.69 9.38 1.23
CA THR A 10 -8.24 8.00 0.97
C THR A 10 -7.90 7.79 -0.50
N ILE A 11 -6.68 7.32 -0.75
CA ILE A 11 -6.24 6.84 -2.06
C ILE A 11 -6.33 5.32 -2.08
N SER A 12 -6.70 4.74 -3.22
CA SER A 12 -6.72 3.29 -3.45
C SER A 12 -6.15 2.98 -4.82
N VAL A 13 -5.29 1.98 -4.89
CA VAL A 13 -4.64 1.49 -6.10
C VAL A 13 -4.72 -0.03 -6.14
N ALA A 14 -4.76 -0.61 -7.33
CA ALA A 14 -4.88 -2.06 -7.52
C ALA A 14 -3.95 -2.56 -8.64
N GLY A 15 -3.47 -3.79 -8.49
CA GLY A 15 -2.81 -4.53 -9.56
C GLY A 15 -3.75 -4.73 -10.74
N ARG A 16 -3.24 -4.49 -11.95
CA ARG A 16 -3.93 -4.76 -13.23
C ARG A 16 -3.88 -6.25 -13.58
N THR A 17 -2.88 -6.96 -13.06
CA THR A 17 -2.55 -8.36 -13.36
C THR A 17 -2.20 -9.17 -12.11
N SER A 18 -1.86 -8.50 -11.01
CA SER A 18 -1.60 -9.10 -9.70
C SER A 18 -2.78 -8.87 -8.76
N ASN A 19 -2.97 -9.78 -7.81
CA ASN A 19 -4.09 -9.78 -6.87
C ASN A 19 -3.86 -8.89 -5.64
N VAL A 20 -3.24 -7.72 -5.84
CA VAL A 20 -2.90 -6.79 -4.76
C VAL A 20 -3.74 -5.53 -4.89
N GLN A 21 -4.37 -5.11 -3.80
CA GLN A 21 -4.92 -3.77 -3.64
C GLN A 21 -4.21 -3.09 -2.48
N VAL A 22 -3.89 -1.81 -2.63
CA VAL A 22 -3.33 -0.98 -1.56
C VAL A 22 -4.22 0.23 -1.38
N SER A 23 -4.64 0.51 -0.14
CA SER A 23 -5.27 1.78 0.21
C SER A 23 -4.41 2.56 1.19
N VAL A 24 -4.47 3.89 1.08
CA VAL A 24 -3.70 4.80 1.92
C VAL A 24 -4.61 5.89 2.45
N ASP A 25 -4.75 5.93 3.77
CA ASP A 25 -5.37 6.99 4.54
C ASP A 25 -4.28 7.85 5.21
N GLY A 26 -4.64 9.03 5.70
CA GLY A 26 -3.72 9.80 6.54
C GLY A 26 -4.25 11.17 6.98
N SER A 27 -3.45 11.87 7.77
CA SER A 27 -3.71 13.24 8.19
C SER A 27 -2.42 14.05 8.33
N LEU A 28 -2.53 15.36 8.16
CA LEU A 28 -1.46 16.32 8.43
C LEU A 28 -1.64 16.88 9.84
N LEU A 29 -0.65 16.64 10.71
CA LEU A 29 -0.58 17.29 12.01
C LEU A 29 0.11 18.64 11.82
N LEU A 30 -0.67 19.70 12.02
CA LEU A 30 -0.26 21.10 11.89
C LEU A 30 -0.33 21.81 13.23
N ARG A 31 0.49 22.84 13.42
CA ARG A 31 0.25 23.88 14.44
C ARG A 31 -0.20 25.16 13.73
N LEU A 32 -1.43 25.58 14.02
CA LEU A 32 -2.08 26.70 13.37
C LEU A 32 -1.99 27.99 14.22
N PRO A 33 -2.06 29.16 13.56
CA PRO A 33 -2.37 30.44 14.20
C PRO A 33 -3.64 30.37 15.07
N GLU A 34 -3.74 31.31 16.00
CA GLU A 34 -4.90 31.40 16.90
C GLU A 34 -6.13 31.92 16.12
N GLY A 35 -7.28 31.27 16.34
CA GLY A 35 -8.50 31.48 15.56
C GLY A 35 -8.76 30.45 14.44
N SER A 36 -7.76 29.68 14.01
CA SER A 36 -7.91 28.69 12.91
C SER A 36 -8.19 27.25 13.37
N SER A 37 -8.61 27.04 14.62
CA SER A 37 -8.65 25.72 15.27
C SER A 37 -9.79 24.79 14.84
N SER A 38 -10.63 25.17 13.89
CA SER A 38 -11.74 24.36 13.36
C SER A 38 -11.38 23.54 12.11
N LEU A 39 -10.13 23.57 11.66
CA LEU A 39 -9.66 22.90 10.45
C LEU A 39 -9.62 21.37 10.64
N THR A 40 -10.38 20.62 9.85
CA THR A 40 -10.47 19.14 10.02
C THR A 40 -10.28 18.36 8.72
N THR A 41 -10.56 18.96 7.56
CA THR A 41 -10.45 18.31 6.25
C THR A 41 -9.41 18.98 5.36
N SER A 42 -8.87 18.22 4.41
CA SER A 42 -8.00 18.76 3.36
C SER A 42 -8.71 19.77 2.45
N HIS A 43 -10.05 19.83 2.44
CA HIS A 43 -10.82 20.81 1.68
C HIS A 43 -10.71 22.19 2.32
N ASP A 44 -11.07 22.29 3.62
CA ASP A 44 -10.92 23.50 4.44
C ASP A 44 -9.50 24.07 4.32
N LEU A 45 -8.48 23.19 4.39
CA LEU A 45 -7.09 23.57 4.27
C LEU A 45 -6.75 24.10 2.87
N MET A 46 -7.22 23.44 1.81
CA MET A 46 -6.98 23.88 0.43
C MET A 46 -7.61 25.25 0.14
N GLU A 47 -8.80 25.53 0.67
CA GLU A 47 -9.43 26.85 0.57
C GLU A 47 -8.55 27.94 1.19
N LEU A 48 -8.04 27.73 2.42
CA LEU A 48 -7.16 28.70 3.09
C LEU A 48 -5.83 28.92 2.35
N ILE A 49 -5.26 27.88 1.73
CA ILE A 49 -4.02 27.99 0.94
C ILE A 49 -4.30 28.74 -0.38
N THR A 50 -5.38 28.39 -1.07
CA THR A 50 -5.76 29.00 -2.36
C THR A 50 -6.12 30.47 -2.19
N ALA A 51 -6.81 30.82 -1.10
CA ALA A 51 -7.09 32.19 -0.69
C ALA A 51 -5.87 32.93 -0.10
N ARG A 52 -4.71 32.26 0.04
CA ARG A 52 -3.47 32.79 0.64
C ARG A 52 -3.63 33.29 2.08
N HIS A 53 -4.53 32.69 2.85
CA HIS A 53 -4.70 32.97 4.27
C HIS A 53 -3.66 32.22 5.14
N VAL A 54 -3.20 31.05 4.68
CA VAL A 54 -2.21 30.23 5.41
C VAL A 54 -1.04 29.79 4.52
N TRP A 55 0.17 29.76 5.10
CA TRP A 55 1.38 29.19 4.52
C TRP A 55 1.90 28.09 5.43
N ILE A 56 1.85 26.83 5.00
CA ILE A 56 2.44 25.72 5.77
C ILE A 56 3.94 25.67 5.51
N CYS A 57 4.73 25.79 6.56
CA CYS A 57 6.19 25.71 6.52
C CYS A 57 6.74 24.68 7.53
N ARG A 58 7.92 24.13 7.24
CA ARG A 58 8.67 23.31 8.20
C ARG A 58 9.37 24.23 9.21
N THR A 59 9.12 24.03 10.50
CA THR A 59 9.76 24.75 11.62
C THR A 59 10.37 23.76 12.62
N GLY A 60 11.57 23.27 12.29
CA GLY A 60 12.36 22.34 13.12
C GLY A 60 12.28 20.88 12.68
N ALA A 61 12.18 19.97 13.65
CA ALA A 61 11.99 18.55 13.39
C ALA A 61 10.56 18.27 12.89
N CYS A 62 10.46 17.52 11.80
CA CYS A 62 9.22 17.06 11.19
C CYS A 62 9.40 15.59 10.79
N HIS A 63 8.32 14.81 10.83
CA HIS A 63 8.36 13.38 10.52
C HIS A 63 7.20 12.92 9.63
N VAL A 64 7.38 11.74 9.06
CA VAL A 64 6.30 10.93 8.48
C VAL A 64 6.18 9.70 9.36
N SER A 65 4.97 9.42 9.83
CA SER A 65 4.63 8.21 10.58
C SER A 65 3.85 7.28 9.69
N ILE A 66 4.20 6.00 9.66
CA ILE A 66 3.53 5.00 8.83
C ILE A 66 3.14 3.78 9.66
N THR A 67 1.83 3.57 9.79
CA THR A 67 1.25 2.30 10.21
C THR A 67 0.91 1.46 8.97
N VAL A 68 1.02 0.14 9.07
CA VAL A 68 0.72 -0.78 7.97
C VAL A 68 -0.22 -1.87 8.46
N SER A 69 -1.29 -2.13 7.71
CA SER A 69 -2.25 -3.21 7.96
C SER A 69 -2.31 -4.18 6.77
N LEU A 70 -2.80 -5.39 7.01
CA LEU A 70 -2.93 -6.45 6.02
C LEU A 70 -4.37 -6.95 6.01
N ASN A 71 -5.07 -6.76 4.89
CA ASN A 71 -6.51 -7.02 4.74
C ASN A 71 -7.38 -6.30 5.80
N GLY A 72 -6.99 -5.10 6.22
CA GLY A 72 -7.65 -4.30 7.26
C GLY A 72 -7.09 -4.48 8.68
N GLU A 73 -6.45 -5.61 8.97
CA GLU A 73 -5.96 -5.94 10.33
C GLU A 73 -4.54 -5.43 10.58
N PRO A 74 -4.22 -4.86 11.76
CA PRO A 74 -2.85 -4.53 12.12
C PRO A 74 -2.01 -5.81 12.28
N PHE A 75 -0.73 -5.73 11.92
CA PHE A 75 0.20 -6.85 12.12
C PHE A 75 1.58 -6.33 12.54
N ALA A 76 2.19 -7.03 13.49
CA ALA A 76 3.56 -6.77 13.90
C ALA A 76 4.54 -7.50 12.97
N LEU A 77 5.50 -6.77 12.41
CA LEU A 77 6.68 -7.36 11.79
C LEU A 77 7.73 -7.70 12.85
N VAL A 78 8.50 -8.75 12.60
CA VAL A 78 9.71 -9.09 13.37
C VAL A 78 10.89 -8.22 12.92
N ASP A 79 10.89 -7.81 11.65
CA ASP A 79 11.81 -6.85 11.06
C ASP A 79 11.03 -5.89 10.15
N GLU A 80 10.92 -4.62 10.54
CA GLU A 80 10.29 -3.55 9.77
C GLU A 80 11.16 -3.03 8.60
N THR A 81 12.47 -3.37 8.57
CA THR A 81 13.45 -2.80 7.64
C THR A 81 13.05 -2.89 6.16
N PRO A 82 12.50 -4.02 5.64
CA PRO A 82 12.10 -4.09 4.23
C PRO A 82 11.01 -3.07 3.87
N LEU A 83 10.02 -2.84 4.74
CA LEU A 83 9.00 -1.81 4.47
C LEU A 83 9.57 -0.40 4.64
N ALA A 84 10.48 -0.19 5.58
CA ALA A 84 11.18 1.07 5.74
C ALA A 84 12.02 1.44 4.49
N GLU A 85 12.66 0.46 3.83
CA GLU A 85 13.32 0.64 2.54
C GLU A 85 12.34 0.94 1.40
N TRP A 86 11.18 0.27 1.35
CA TRP A 86 10.17 0.53 0.31
C TRP A 86 9.66 1.98 0.34
N VAL A 87 9.40 2.49 1.55
CA VAL A 87 8.93 3.86 1.81
C VAL A 87 10.06 4.87 1.57
N GLY A 88 11.17 4.72 2.29
CA GLY A 88 12.27 5.70 2.28
C GLY A 88 13.04 5.72 0.96
N GLY A 89 13.12 4.57 0.29
CA GLY A 89 13.69 4.40 -1.04
C GLY A 89 12.75 4.72 -2.21
N CYS A 90 11.54 5.25 -1.96
CA CYS A 90 10.68 5.72 -3.04
C CYS A 90 11.31 6.94 -3.74
N GLU A 91 11.51 6.87 -5.05
CA GLU A 91 12.16 7.92 -5.85
C GLU A 91 11.51 9.31 -5.70
N ILE A 92 10.24 9.37 -5.30
CA ILE A 92 9.50 10.63 -5.23
C ILE A 92 10.15 11.62 -4.25
N TRP A 93 10.74 11.14 -3.16
CA TRP A 93 11.46 12.00 -2.22
C TRP A 93 12.63 12.71 -2.89
N GLN A 94 13.48 11.95 -3.59
CA GLN A 94 14.63 12.49 -4.31
C GLN A 94 14.22 13.49 -5.41
N ARG A 95 13.17 13.15 -6.17
CA ARG A 95 12.59 14.03 -7.22
C ARG A 95 12.06 15.36 -6.65
N LEU A 96 11.64 15.37 -5.39
CA LEU A 96 11.16 16.56 -4.66
C LEU A 96 12.27 17.27 -3.87
N GLY A 97 13.52 16.80 -3.96
CA GLY A 97 14.67 17.33 -3.23
C GLY A 97 14.72 16.95 -1.74
N LEU A 98 13.97 15.92 -1.34
CA LEU A 98 13.79 15.46 0.05
C LEU A 98 14.48 14.12 0.28
N ARG A 99 14.75 13.80 1.55
CA ARG A 99 15.13 12.47 2.00
C ARG A 99 14.33 12.08 3.23
N LEU A 100 13.68 10.92 3.21
CA LEU A 100 13.24 10.26 4.44
C LEU A 100 14.42 9.51 5.05
N GLN A 101 14.57 9.65 6.37
CA GLN A 101 15.50 8.86 7.17
C GLN A 101 14.68 8.06 8.17
N TYR A 102 14.71 6.72 8.06
CA TYR A 102 14.09 5.85 9.05
C TYR A 102 14.74 6.06 10.43
N CYS A 103 13.92 6.25 11.45
CA CYS A 103 14.34 6.53 12.83
C CYS A 103 14.05 5.36 13.78
N GLY A 104 13.23 4.39 13.36
CA GLY A 104 12.81 3.25 14.16
C GLY A 104 11.30 3.05 14.10
N VAL A 105 10.80 2.25 15.04
CA VAL A 105 9.39 1.91 15.18
C VAL A 105 8.94 2.19 16.61
N GLU A 106 7.87 2.96 16.76
CA GLU A 106 7.14 3.06 18.03
C GLU A 106 6.06 1.97 18.03
N ARG A 107 5.91 1.26 19.15
CA ARG A 107 4.99 0.13 19.28
C ARG A 107 3.94 0.46 20.34
N SER A 108 2.70 0.64 19.90
CA SER A 108 1.59 1.14 20.71
C SER A 108 0.41 0.18 20.63
N GLY A 109 0.27 -0.67 21.65
CA GLY A 109 -0.62 -1.83 21.59
C GLY A 109 -0.25 -2.75 20.41
N ASP A 110 -1.23 -3.12 19.60
CA ASP A 110 -1.07 -4.00 18.45
C ASP A 110 -0.58 -3.28 17.17
N MET A 111 -0.32 -1.96 17.23
CA MET A 111 0.16 -1.17 16.09
C MET A 111 1.64 -0.82 16.19
N ASN A 112 2.38 -1.18 15.12
CA ASN A 112 3.75 -0.74 14.87
C ASN A 112 3.71 0.52 13.97
N GLU A 113 4.18 1.65 14.48
CA GLU A 113 4.29 2.93 13.79
C GLU A 113 5.74 3.18 13.38
N MET A 114 6.05 3.02 12.09
CA MET A 114 7.37 3.32 11.53
C MET A 114 7.56 4.83 11.40
N ILE A 115 8.58 5.39 12.05
CA ILE A 115 8.84 6.83 12.06
C ILE A 115 10.01 7.16 11.13
N PHE A 116 9.82 8.16 10.27
CA PHE A 116 10.81 8.68 9.34
C PHE A 116 11.01 10.18 9.56
N SER A 117 12.24 10.63 9.84
CA SER A 117 12.57 12.06 9.84
C SER A 117 12.55 12.61 8.42
N LEU A 118 11.86 13.74 8.22
CA LEU A 118 11.81 14.44 6.94
C LEU A 118 13.00 15.40 6.81
N GLN A 119 14.03 14.96 6.09
CA GLN A 119 15.25 15.74 5.87
C GLN A 119 15.12 16.62 4.62
N HIS A 120 15.28 17.92 4.82
CA HIS A 120 15.49 18.91 3.76
C HIS A 120 16.98 19.22 3.65
N PRO A 121 17.52 19.47 2.44
CA PRO A 121 18.88 19.97 2.25
C PRO A 121 19.03 21.45 2.68
N ASP A 122 17.93 22.21 2.72
CA ASP A 122 17.87 23.60 3.13
C ASP A 122 16.67 23.89 4.06
N LEU A 123 16.90 24.76 5.05
CA LEU A 123 15.87 25.21 6.02
C LEU A 123 15.13 26.48 5.52
N SER A 124 15.13 26.71 4.21
CA SER A 124 14.54 27.88 3.53
C SER A 124 13.02 27.98 3.65
N SER A 125 12.33 26.87 3.96
CA SER A 125 10.87 26.74 4.00
C SER A 125 10.13 27.78 4.85
N GLY A 126 10.75 28.24 5.94
CA GLY A 126 10.19 29.30 6.80
C GLY A 126 10.52 30.73 6.35
N LEU A 127 11.55 30.92 5.53
CA LEU A 127 12.03 32.24 5.07
C LEU A 127 11.33 32.72 3.79
N VAL A 128 10.75 31.80 3.02
CA VAL A 128 10.02 32.06 1.76
C VAL A 128 8.53 32.36 2.00
N ALA A 129 8.10 32.48 3.26
CA ALA A 129 6.71 32.79 3.61
C ALA A 129 6.23 34.12 2.98
N PRO A 130 5.12 34.13 2.20
CA PRO A 130 4.65 35.36 1.56
C PRO A 130 4.28 36.46 2.56
N LYS A 131 4.71 37.69 2.27
CA LYS A 131 4.50 38.85 3.17
C LYS A 131 3.01 39.05 3.49
N GLY A 132 2.68 39.06 4.78
CA GLY A 132 1.32 39.24 5.29
C GLY A 132 0.48 37.97 5.41
N VAL A 133 0.99 36.80 4.98
CA VAL A 133 0.29 35.51 5.11
C VAL A 133 0.64 34.87 6.46
N ALA A 134 -0.36 34.31 7.15
CA ALA A 134 -0.14 33.64 8.43
C ALA A 134 0.59 32.30 8.23
N SER A 135 1.67 32.07 8.97
CA SER A 135 2.43 30.81 8.88
C SER A 135 1.89 29.74 9.83
N ALA A 136 1.84 28.50 9.36
CA ALA A 136 1.48 27.31 10.13
C ALA A 136 2.66 26.32 10.15
N ASP A 137 2.94 25.73 11.31
CA ASP A 137 3.98 24.71 11.43
C ASP A 137 3.47 23.38 10.86
N PHE A 138 4.21 22.77 9.95
CA PHE A 138 4.11 21.33 9.73
C PHE A 138 4.81 20.57 10.87
N ARG A 139 4.14 19.55 11.43
CA ARG A 139 4.70 18.69 12.49
C ARG A 139 4.86 17.25 12.02
N ALA A 140 3.79 16.64 11.51
CA ALA A 140 3.81 15.25 11.04
C ALA A 140 2.88 15.02 9.86
N TRP A 141 3.21 14.06 9.00
CA TRP A 141 2.24 13.36 8.17
C TRP A 141 2.01 11.98 8.78
N LEU A 142 0.80 11.73 9.28
CA LEU A 142 0.37 10.42 9.76
C LEU A 142 -0.22 9.67 8.58
N CYS A 143 0.26 8.47 8.31
CA CYS A 143 -0.11 7.64 7.17
C CYS A 143 -0.47 6.23 7.63
N ARG A 144 -1.54 5.67 7.06
CA ARG A 144 -1.93 4.28 7.23
C ARG A 144 -2.01 3.62 5.87
N ILE A 145 -1.22 2.57 5.67
CA ILE A 145 -1.14 1.81 4.42
C ILE A 145 -1.77 0.44 4.66
N ASP A 146 -2.93 0.19 4.07
CA ASP A 146 -3.58 -1.12 4.12
C ASP A 146 -3.31 -1.90 2.83
N VAL A 147 -2.80 -3.13 2.94
CA VAL A 147 -2.49 -3.98 1.80
C VAL A 147 -3.39 -5.21 1.81
N CYS A 148 -4.25 -5.32 0.81
CA CYS A 148 -5.15 -6.45 0.61
C CYS A 148 -4.62 -7.40 -0.47
N PHE A 149 -4.74 -8.69 -0.24
CA PHE A 149 -4.45 -9.73 -1.22
C PHE A 149 -5.74 -10.49 -1.58
N GLU A 150 -6.26 -10.30 -2.80
CA GLU A 150 -7.47 -11.02 -3.25
C GLU A 150 -7.17 -12.50 -3.52
N ASP A 151 -7.73 -13.41 -2.74
CA ASP A 151 -7.60 -14.84 -3.03
C ASP A 151 -8.51 -15.24 -4.20
N SER A 152 -7.89 -15.83 -5.22
CA SER A 152 -8.51 -16.14 -6.53
C SER A 152 -9.67 -17.15 -6.48
N SER A 153 -9.86 -17.81 -5.33
CA SER A 153 -11.00 -18.68 -5.03
C SER A 153 -12.34 -17.95 -5.12
N HIS A 154 -12.41 -16.68 -4.71
CA HIS A 154 -13.68 -15.91 -4.67
C HIS A 154 -14.07 -15.31 -6.04
N ALA A 155 -13.10 -14.94 -6.88
CA ALA A 155 -13.36 -14.36 -8.21
C ALA A 155 -14.20 -15.28 -9.13
N SER A 156 -14.17 -16.59 -8.88
CA SER A 156 -14.92 -17.61 -9.65
C SER A 156 -16.44 -17.52 -9.50
N LYS A 157 -16.96 -17.07 -8.36
CA LYS A 157 -18.40 -17.18 -8.00
C LYS A 157 -19.27 -16.02 -8.51
N SER A 158 -18.67 -14.94 -9.02
CA SER A 158 -19.38 -13.71 -9.43
C SER A 158 -19.96 -13.78 -10.86
N ARG A 159 -19.35 -14.56 -11.78
CA ARG A 159 -19.62 -14.44 -13.23
C ARG A 159 -20.71 -15.36 -13.79
N SER A 160 -21.29 -16.26 -13.01
CA SER A 160 -22.23 -17.28 -13.51
C SER A 160 -23.72 -16.92 -13.30
N ASN A 161 -24.17 -15.71 -13.67
CA ASN A 161 -25.61 -15.40 -13.63
C ASN A 161 -26.10 -14.28 -14.59
N LYS A 162 -25.95 -14.48 -15.92
CA LYS A 162 -26.72 -13.81 -16.98
C LYS A 162 -26.53 -14.55 -18.31
N GLY A 163 -27.56 -15.21 -18.84
CA GLY A 163 -27.42 -15.94 -20.12
C GLY A 163 -28.58 -16.84 -20.59
N SER A 164 -29.71 -16.92 -19.89
CA SER A 164 -30.79 -17.87 -20.20
C SER A 164 -32.01 -17.24 -20.89
N SER A 165 -31.94 -16.94 -22.19
CA SER A 165 -33.09 -17.03 -23.13
C SER A 165 -32.74 -16.61 -24.57
N SER A 166 -32.66 -17.57 -25.50
CA SER A 166 -33.22 -17.46 -26.87
C SER A 166 -33.23 -18.86 -27.52
N ARG A 167 -34.16 -19.14 -28.45
CA ARG A 167 -34.59 -20.52 -28.77
C ARG A 167 -35.21 -20.69 -30.17
N ARG A 168 -34.48 -21.29 -31.12
CA ARG A 168 -34.99 -22.03 -32.31
C ARG A 168 -33.82 -22.74 -33.04
N LYS A 169 -33.93 -24.06 -33.32
CA LYS A 169 -34.25 -24.70 -34.63
C LYS A 169 -33.27 -24.33 -35.76
N GLN A 170 -32.71 -25.24 -36.56
CA GLN A 170 -32.85 -26.73 -36.72
C GLN A 170 -31.45 -27.29 -37.16
N LYS A 171 -31.19 -28.53 -37.63
CA LYS A 171 -31.92 -29.61 -38.35
C LYS A 171 -31.26 -30.99 -38.07
N ARG A 172 -31.84 -32.09 -38.58
CA ARG A 172 -31.24 -33.45 -38.76
C ARG A 172 -30.12 -33.45 -39.85
N CYS A 173 -29.26 -34.47 -40.06
CA CYS A 173 -29.29 -35.90 -39.65
C CYS A 173 -27.92 -36.62 -39.76
N SER A 174 -27.88 -37.87 -39.26
CA SER A 174 -27.07 -39.04 -39.72
C SER A 174 -25.57 -39.18 -39.41
N SER A 175 -25.27 -40.27 -38.69
CA SER A 175 -24.00 -41.03 -38.61
C SER A 175 -23.86 -42.00 -39.82
N PRO A 176 -22.70 -42.64 -40.13
CA PRO A 176 -21.94 -43.54 -39.25
C PRO A 176 -20.38 -43.46 -39.29
N SER A 177 -19.78 -44.19 -38.36
CA SER A 177 -18.34 -44.54 -38.21
C SER A 177 -17.96 -45.73 -39.16
N PRO A 178 -16.77 -46.41 -39.10
CA PRO A 178 -15.66 -46.35 -38.12
C PRO A 178 -14.22 -46.53 -38.67
N MET A 179 -13.24 -46.64 -37.74
CA MET A 179 -12.08 -47.57 -37.71
C MET A 179 -10.70 -46.93 -37.45
N VAL A 180 -9.81 -47.73 -36.84
CA VAL A 180 -8.36 -47.53 -36.59
C VAL A 180 -8.04 -46.36 -35.63
N GLY A 181 -7.18 -46.47 -34.62
CA GLY A 181 -6.31 -47.57 -34.18
C GLY A 181 -4.89 -47.06 -33.93
N GLY A 182 -4.51 -46.79 -32.68
CA GLY A 182 -3.23 -46.14 -32.35
C GLY A 182 -2.67 -46.54 -30.99
N HIS A 183 -1.47 -47.13 -30.97
CA HIS A 183 -0.80 -47.63 -29.78
C HIS A 183 0.27 -46.67 -29.25
N LYS A 184 0.48 -46.72 -27.92
CA LYS A 184 1.75 -46.46 -27.19
C LYS A 184 2.39 -45.06 -27.36
N ARG A 185 2.72 -44.45 -26.21
CA ARG A 185 4.11 -44.53 -25.66
C ARG A 185 4.21 -44.04 -24.21
N LEU A 186 4.85 -44.86 -23.38
CA LEU A 186 5.53 -44.43 -22.15
C LEU A 186 7.02 -44.22 -22.45
N LYS A 187 7.56 -43.11 -21.98
CA LYS A 187 8.98 -42.79 -21.74
C LYS A 187 8.96 -41.56 -20.82
N ALA A 188 9.54 -41.54 -19.62
CA ALA A 188 10.97 -41.67 -19.30
C ALA A 188 11.82 -40.67 -20.11
N GLY A 189 12.47 -39.67 -19.52
CA GLY A 189 12.66 -39.36 -18.10
C GLY A 189 14.05 -38.70 -17.95
N HIS A 190 14.17 -37.65 -17.15
CA HIS A 190 15.44 -36.92 -17.01
C HIS A 190 15.64 -36.43 -15.58
N VAL A 191 16.83 -36.65 -15.03
CA VAL A 191 17.21 -36.25 -13.67
C VAL A 191 18.54 -35.52 -13.75
N SER A 192 18.59 -34.29 -13.23
CA SER A 192 19.79 -33.68 -12.64
C SER A 192 19.37 -32.45 -11.81
N PRO A 193 19.93 -32.24 -10.61
CA PRO A 193 19.65 -31.11 -9.71
C PRO A 193 20.80 -30.08 -9.77
N PRO A 194 20.97 -29.13 -8.83
CA PRO A 194 20.03 -28.61 -7.81
C PRO A 194 19.79 -27.09 -7.93
N SER A 195 18.67 -26.60 -7.38
CA SER A 195 18.49 -25.17 -7.08
C SER A 195 17.69 -24.99 -5.79
N SER A 196 18.29 -24.36 -4.79
CA SER A 196 17.69 -24.17 -3.47
C SER A 196 16.58 -23.11 -3.49
N LEU A 197 15.33 -23.57 -3.45
CA LEU A 197 14.17 -22.78 -3.05
C LEU A 197 13.47 -23.52 -1.89
N PRO A 198 12.87 -22.82 -0.92
CA PRO A 198 11.95 -23.45 0.02
C PRO A 198 10.64 -23.76 -0.72
N GLU A 199 10.52 -24.98 -1.25
CA GLU A 199 9.25 -25.45 -1.81
C GLU A 199 8.20 -25.61 -0.71
N ASP A 200 7.21 -24.70 -0.74
CA ASP A 200 5.75 -24.90 -0.69
C ASP A 200 5.12 -25.97 0.24
N ASP A 201 3.82 -25.80 0.53
CA ASP A 201 2.99 -26.67 1.40
C ASP A 201 2.82 -28.14 0.91
N GLY A 202 3.59 -28.58 -0.09
CA GLY A 202 3.54 -29.92 -0.68
C GLY A 202 3.70 -31.04 0.34
N LEU A 203 4.71 -30.97 1.22
CA LEU A 203 4.95 -32.00 2.25
C LEU A 203 3.78 -32.12 3.23
N TYR A 204 3.25 -30.99 3.72
CA TYR A 204 2.07 -30.97 4.60
C TYR A 204 0.82 -31.49 3.88
N ARG A 205 0.70 -31.25 2.57
CA ARG A 205 -0.35 -31.84 1.72
C ARG A 205 -0.16 -33.33 1.40
N CYS A 206 1.01 -33.91 1.66
CA CYS A 206 1.27 -35.36 1.55
C CYS A 206 0.99 -36.15 2.83
N LEU A 207 0.93 -35.50 4.00
CA LEU A 207 0.58 -36.12 5.30
C LEU A 207 -0.81 -36.77 5.26
N ALA A 208 -1.04 -37.85 6.03
CA ALA A 208 -2.40 -38.37 6.21
C ALA A 208 -3.26 -37.37 7.01
N PRO A 209 -4.61 -37.43 6.93
CA PRO A 209 -5.47 -36.50 7.67
C PRO A 209 -5.22 -36.51 9.18
N THR A 210 -4.92 -37.67 9.75
CA THR A 210 -4.57 -37.84 11.17
C THR A 210 -3.22 -37.20 11.52
N ASP A 211 -2.22 -37.30 10.64
CA ASP A 211 -0.90 -36.70 10.86
C ASP A 211 -0.98 -35.16 10.79
N ARG A 212 -1.81 -34.61 9.89
CA ARG A 212 -2.10 -33.16 9.83
C ARG A 212 -2.75 -32.70 11.12
N GLN A 213 -3.79 -33.39 11.59
CA GLN A 213 -4.43 -33.06 12.86
C GLN A 213 -3.42 -33.11 14.02
N ALA A 214 -2.54 -34.11 14.08
CA ALA A 214 -1.50 -34.19 15.10
C ALA A 214 -0.46 -33.06 15.02
N VAL A 215 -0.10 -32.61 13.82
CA VAL A 215 0.76 -31.42 13.61
C VAL A 215 0.03 -30.14 14.04
N ASP A 216 -1.24 -29.99 13.66
CA ASP A 216 -2.04 -28.81 14.00
C ASP A 216 -2.28 -28.73 15.51
N ASP A 217 -2.66 -29.84 16.16
CA ASP A 217 -2.84 -29.96 17.61
C ASP A 217 -1.53 -29.66 18.38
N PHE A 218 -0.38 -30.11 17.87
CA PHE A 218 0.94 -29.81 18.44
C PHE A 218 1.30 -28.32 18.30
N VAL A 219 1.03 -27.72 17.15
CA VAL A 219 1.28 -26.29 16.87
C VAL A 219 0.37 -25.40 17.72
N LEU A 220 -0.89 -25.76 17.88
CA LEU A 220 -1.84 -25.14 18.81
C LEU A 220 -1.35 -25.30 20.27
N SER A 221 -0.88 -26.49 20.65
CA SER A 221 -0.31 -26.77 21.98
C SER A 221 0.96 -25.95 22.30
N MET A 222 1.66 -25.41 21.30
CA MET A 222 2.78 -24.49 21.49
C MET A 222 2.36 -23.00 21.52
N GLY A 223 1.06 -22.68 21.51
CA GLY A 223 0.56 -21.29 21.59
C GLY A 223 0.62 -20.52 20.26
N PHE A 224 0.90 -21.22 19.15
CA PHE A 224 0.79 -20.69 17.79
C PHE A 224 -0.64 -20.89 17.27
N GLY A 225 -1.55 -20.02 17.72
CA GLY A 225 -2.90 -19.95 17.14
C GLY A 225 -2.85 -19.73 15.62
N PRO A 226 -3.87 -20.17 14.86
CA PRO A 226 -3.87 -20.13 13.41
C PRO A 226 -3.70 -18.71 12.86
N GLU A 227 -4.20 -17.71 13.59
CA GLU A 227 -4.06 -16.28 13.32
C GLU A 227 -2.59 -15.85 13.24
N LYS A 228 -1.72 -16.29 14.17
CA LYS A 228 -0.28 -15.94 14.16
C LYS A 228 0.45 -16.55 12.97
N LEU A 229 0.03 -17.74 12.52
CA LEU A 229 0.59 -18.40 11.34
C LEU A 229 0.12 -17.73 10.04
N GLN A 230 -1.13 -17.27 9.99
CA GLN A 230 -1.65 -16.49 8.87
C GLN A 230 -1.02 -15.09 8.81
N GLN A 231 -0.86 -14.40 9.95
CA GLN A 231 -0.11 -13.14 10.05
C GLN A 231 1.35 -13.31 9.62
N GLY A 232 2.06 -14.34 10.10
CA GLY A 232 3.44 -14.62 9.70
C GLY A 232 3.58 -14.90 8.19
N ARG A 233 2.71 -15.74 7.62
CA ARG A 233 2.64 -15.97 6.17
C ARG A 233 2.29 -14.70 5.40
N GLY A 234 1.38 -13.87 5.91
CA GLY A 234 0.95 -12.61 5.31
C GLY A 234 2.05 -11.55 5.30
N ALA A 235 2.76 -11.38 6.41
CA ALA A 235 3.89 -10.46 6.55
C ALA A 235 5.08 -10.87 5.65
N MET A 236 5.36 -12.16 5.53
CA MET A 236 6.36 -12.68 4.59
C MET A 236 5.92 -12.50 3.13
N ARG A 237 4.64 -12.80 2.81
CA ARG A 237 4.05 -12.56 1.48
C ARG A 237 4.09 -11.09 1.10
N LEU A 238 3.88 -10.18 2.05
CA LEU A 238 4.02 -8.74 1.84
C LEU A 238 5.48 -8.39 1.53
N THR A 239 6.41 -8.61 2.47
CA THR A 239 7.82 -8.18 2.33
C THR A 239 8.55 -8.78 1.12
N MET A 240 8.12 -9.94 0.61
CA MET A 240 8.64 -10.56 -0.62
C MET A 240 7.94 -10.10 -1.91
N SER A 241 6.79 -9.42 -1.85
CA SER A 241 5.98 -9.09 -3.04
C SER A 241 6.41 -7.80 -3.72
N ALA A 242 7.02 -7.94 -4.90
CA ALA A 242 7.31 -6.80 -5.79
C ALA A 242 6.04 -6.06 -6.24
N ASP A 243 4.94 -6.77 -6.50
CA ASP A 243 3.64 -6.15 -6.84
C ASP A 243 3.12 -5.25 -5.70
N ALA A 244 3.25 -5.69 -4.44
CA ALA A 244 2.86 -4.89 -3.29
C ALA A 244 3.80 -3.70 -3.08
N ARG A 245 5.10 -3.87 -3.27
CA ARG A 245 6.08 -2.77 -3.25
C ARG A 245 5.72 -1.69 -4.27
N ASP A 246 5.49 -2.08 -5.51
CA ASP A 246 5.17 -1.16 -6.60
C ASP A 246 3.81 -0.48 -6.37
N ALA A 247 2.81 -1.20 -5.87
CA ALA A 247 1.52 -0.62 -5.48
C ALA A 247 1.65 0.39 -4.33
N VAL A 248 2.41 0.07 -3.28
CA VAL A 248 2.69 0.99 -2.16
C VAL A 248 3.43 2.24 -2.65
N GLN A 249 4.46 2.10 -3.49
CA GLN A 249 5.19 3.25 -4.04
C GLN A 249 4.33 4.12 -4.97
N VAL A 250 3.44 3.52 -5.76
CA VAL A 250 2.46 4.26 -6.57
C VAL A 250 1.46 5.00 -5.68
N ALA A 251 0.93 4.36 -4.64
CA ALA A 251 -0.01 4.99 -3.71
C ALA A 251 0.63 6.19 -2.99
N ILE A 252 1.84 6.02 -2.40
CA ILE A 252 2.61 7.11 -1.78
C ILE A 252 2.83 8.24 -2.79
N LYS A 253 3.26 7.94 -4.01
CA LYS A 253 3.48 8.94 -5.06
C LYS A 253 2.20 9.70 -5.45
N THR A 254 1.04 9.04 -5.40
CA THR A 254 -0.26 9.67 -5.61
C THR A 254 -0.68 10.57 -4.43
N VAL A 255 -0.43 10.18 -3.17
CA VAL A 255 -0.69 11.06 -2.00
C VAL A 255 0.22 12.29 -2.05
N VAL A 256 1.51 12.09 -2.31
CA VAL A 256 2.50 13.17 -2.25
C VAL A 256 2.30 14.17 -3.40
N CYS A 257 2.15 13.70 -4.65
CA CYS A 257 2.17 14.58 -5.83
C CYS A 257 0.86 14.63 -6.65
N GLY A 258 -0.20 13.95 -6.22
CA GLY A 258 -1.47 13.94 -6.96
C GLY A 258 -1.36 13.28 -8.34
N GLN A 259 -0.40 12.36 -8.52
CA GLN A 259 -0.15 11.74 -9.82
C GLN A 259 -1.37 10.94 -10.28
N ARG A 260 -2.05 11.43 -11.34
CA ARG A 260 -3.20 10.77 -11.98
C ARG A 260 -2.81 9.60 -12.90
N GLN A 261 -1.52 9.44 -13.22
CA GLN A 261 -1.03 8.41 -14.13
C GLN A 261 -0.76 7.09 -13.41
N SER A 262 -1.44 6.04 -13.85
CA SER A 262 -1.10 4.65 -13.53
C SER A 262 0.29 4.27 -14.04
N SER A 263 1.09 3.55 -13.25
CA SER A 263 2.32 2.93 -13.72
C SER A 263 2.06 1.69 -14.59
N LYS A 264 3.13 1.03 -15.06
CA LYS A 264 3.03 -0.36 -15.55
C LYS A 264 2.64 -1.25 -14.36
N GLY A 265 1.71 -2.18 -14.57
CA GLY A 265 1.26 -3.12 -13.53
C GLY A 265 0.17 -2.58 -12.58
N VAL A 266 0.19 -1.31 -12.17
CA VAL A 266 -0.75 -0.76 -11.16
C VAL A 266 -1.74 0.22 -11.79
N ALA A 267 -2.99 0.24 -11.33
CA ALA A 267 -4.02 1.22 -11.65
C ALA A 267 -4.47 1.99 -10.40
N ILE A 268 -4.81 3.26 -10.54
CA ILE A 268 -5.38 4.07 -9.46
C ILE A 268 -6.91 3.90 -9.51
N VAL A 269 -7.50 3.48 -8.40
CA VAL A 269 -8.94 3.16 -8.25
C VAL A 269 -9.68 4.34 -7.61
N LYS A 270 -9.08 4.97 -6.60
CA LYS A 270 -9.58 6.17 -5.92
C LYS A 270 -8.41 7.12 -5.67
N SER A 271 -8.59 8.40 -5.98
CA SER A 271 -7.63 9.45 -5.61
C SER A 271 -8.29 10.81 -5.74
N ASP A 272 -8.00 11.72 -4.82
CA ASP A 272 -8.16 13.15 -5.09
C ASP A 272 -6.79 13.79 -5.37
N PRO A 273 -6.46 14.08 -6.64
CA PRO A 273 -5.16 14.63 -7.01
C PRO A 273 -5.01 16.11 -6.65
N SER A 274 -6.08 16.78 -6.22
CA SER A 274 -6.08 18.20 -5.83
C SER A 274 -5.40 18.35 -4.47
N HIS A 275 -5.83 17.53 -3.49
CA HIS A 275 -5.42 17.59 -2.09
C HIS A 275 -4.14 16.79 -1.79
N CYS A 276 -3.18 16.78 -2.72
CA CYS A 276 -1.89 16.14 -2.54
C CYS A 276 -0.92 16.98 -1.71
N LEU A 277 0.10 16.36 -1.11
CA LEU A 277 1.00 17.01 -0.16
C LEU A 277 1.80 18.16 -0.78
N THR A 278 2.22 18.06 -2.05
CA THR A 278 2.91 19.14 -2.76
C THR A 278 2.02 20.35 -3.07
N SER A 279 0.69 20.17 -3.10
CA SER A 279 -0.27 21.28 -3.24
C SER A 279 -0.64 21.88 -1.87
N LEU A 280 -0.80 21.04 -0.85
CA LEU A 280 -1.16 21.46 0.51
C LEU A 280 -0.01 22.14 1.26
N ALA A 281 1.22 21.66 1.10
CA ALA A 281 2.39 22.23 1.78
C ALA A 281 3.63 22.20 0.88
N PRO A 282 3.67 22.99 -0.22
CA PRO A 282 4.79 23.01 -1.16
C PRO A 282 6.14 23.32 -0.48
N ALA A 283 6.16 24.21 0.52
CA ALA A 283 7.38 24.53 1.27
C ALA A 283 7.88 23.40 2.18
N VAL A 284 7.07 22.36 2.39
CA VAL A 284 7.47 21.13 3.11
C VAL A 284 7.82 20.03 2.11
N PHE A 285 6.97 19.82 1.11
CA PHE A 285 7.04 18.64 0.26
C PHE A 285 7.65 18.87 -1.13
N HIS A 286 8.10 20.08 -1.49
CA HIS A 286 8.62 20.36 -2.83
C HIS A 286 9.76 21.40 -2.82
N ILE A 287 10.98 20.97 -2.49
CA ILE A 287 12.16 21.87 -2.40
C ILE A 287 12.44 22.67 -3.69
N PRO A 288 12.28 22.13 -4.92
CA PRO A 288 12.37 22.93 -6.14
C PRO A 288 11.46 24.16 -6.20
N TYR A 289 10.30 24.14 -5.53
CA TYR A 289 9.38 25.29 -5.46
C TYR A 289 10.04 26.50 -4.78
N LEU A 290 10.76 26.24 -3.68
CA LEU A 290 11.45 27.26 -2.86
C LEU A 290 12.66 27.90 -3.57
N LYS A 291 13.03 27.41 -4.76
CA LYS A 291 14.15 27.89 -5.58
C LYS A 291 13.70 28.62 -6.85
N ALA A 292 12.38 28.69 -7.08
CA ALA A 292 11.76 29.33 -8.25
C ALA A 292 10.85 30.51 -7.85
N SER A 293 10.85 30.89 -6.58
CA SER A 293 10.01 31.90 -5.92
C SER A 293 10.81 33.13 -5.50
#